data_AF-A0A9E3XDF3-F1
#
_entry.id   AF-A0A9E3XDF3-F1
#
_cell.length_a   1.000
_cell.length_b   1.000
_cell.length_c   1.000
_cell.angle_alpha   90.00
_cell.angle_beta   90.00
_cell.angle_gamma   90.00
#
_symmetry.space_group_name_H-M   'P 1'
#
loop_
_entity.id
_entity.type
_entity.pdbx_description
1 polymer ?
#
loop_
_entity_poly.entity_id
_entity_poly.type
_entity_poly.pdbx_seq_one_letter_code
_entity_poly.pdbx_strand_id
1 'polypeptide(L)'
;MKLLKLFLLLLTLTGWAQTVIFPGQSGQELLDNLVITYKPATVLSYNDARDLMFGTLNNVNDSVACFYTDYKVYIDPNSTLAPRTQAYNAGLDTEHSWPQSLGATGNARSDIHHLFPTRTYVNSARGNLPYGEIDDVLTDRWYYLSLVTTTIPGANIDEYSELDLDVRFEVREDHKGNIARALFYFYTMYEDQADPTFFTVQKNVLRQWSFLDPVDGEELTRTNQIAAVQDNKPNPFVLDTTLIGRAFFGVSTALNGQSGDHPAAAFTLHPNYPNPFNPQTVITFELAKAGMVDLSIFDTAGRKIRTLIAGTVSPGQHQAVWDGKDSHGRAAASGIYLYRLQSEDAMPAARKMLLVR
;
A
#
# COMPACT_ATOMS: atom_id res chain seq x y z
N MET A 1 -27.73 27.65 -23.39
CA MET A 1 -28.28 26.63 -22.46
C MET A 1 -28.12 25.25 -23.09
N LYS A 2 -27.02 24.56 -22.79
CA LYS A 2 -26.83 23.13 -23.10
C LYS A 2 -26.71 22.42 -21.75
N LEU A 3 -27.69 21.58 -21.42
CA LEU A 3 -27.69 20.78 -20.20
C LEU A 3 -26.60 19.71 -20.30
N LEU A 4 -25.65 19.76 -19.38
CA LEU A 4 -24.69 18.69 -19.12
C LEU A 4 -25.42 17.59 -18.34
N LYS A 5 -25.65 16.43 -18.95
CA LYS A 5 -26.19 15.26 -18.26
C LYS A 5 -25.09 14.67 -17.38
N LEU A 6 -25.20 14.88 -16.08
CA LEU A 6 -24.37 14.23 -15.07
C LEU A 6 -24.82 12.77 -14.96
N PHE A 7 -23.99 11.83 -15.42
CA PHE A 7 -24.20 10.41 -15.18
C PHE A 7 -23.75 10.10 -13.74
N LEU A 8 -24.72 9.85 -12.86
CA LEU A 8 -24.44 9.37 -11.51
C LEU A 8 -24.14 7.86 -11.61
N LEU A 9 -22.86 7.49 -11.56
CA LEU A 9 -22.45 6.10 -11.46
C LEU A 9 -22.81 5.62 -10.03
N LEU A 10 -23.86 4.81 -9.90
CA LEU A 10 -24.11 4.08 -8.66
C LEU A 10 -23.00 3.03 -8.50
N LEU A 11 -22.05 3.27 -7.60
CA LEU A 11 -21.21 2.19 -7.08
C LEU A 11 -22.09 1.26 -6.24
N THR A 12 -22.37 0.08 -6.75
CA THR A 12 -22.86 -1.03 -5.94
C THR A 12 -21.69 -1.55 -5.10
N LEU A 13 -21.68 -1.22 -3.81
CA LEU A 13 -20.81 -1.86 -2.81
C LEU A 13 -21.25 -3.32 -2.64
N THR A 14 -20.78 -4.22 -3.49
CA THR A 14 -20.77 -5.65 -3.16
C THR A 14 -19.64 -5.86 -2.16
N GLY A 15 -19.98 -5.88 -0.87
CA GLY A 15 -19.04 -6.29 0.17
C GLY A 15 -18.76 -7.78 0.02
N TRP A 16 -17.59 -8.13 -0.52
CA TRP A 16 -17.09 -9.50 -0.47
C TRP A 16 -16.76 -9.81 0.98
N ALA A 17 -17.29 -10.93 1.50
CA ALA A 17 -16.92 -11.39 2.84
C ALA A 17 -15.43 -11.76 2.83
N GLN A 18 -14.61 -10.99 3.54
CA GLN A 18 -13.19 -11.25 3.70
C GLN A 18 -12.99 -12.59 4.41
N THR A 19 -12.10 -13.44 3.87
CA THR A 19 -11.71 -14.68 4.55
C THR A 19 -10.83 -14.31 5.73
N VAL A 20 -11.15 -14.81 6.92
CA VAL A 20 -10.29 -14.62 8.11
C VAL A 20 -9.42 -15.85 8.27
N ILE A 21 -8.12 -15.69 8.02
CA ILE A 21 -7.14 -16.78 8.07
C ILE A 21 -6.64 -16.91 9.51
N PHE A 22 -6.67 -18.12 10.08
CA PHE A 22 -6.26 -18.38 11.47
C PHE A 22 -6.86 -17.38 12.49
N PRO A 23 -8.19 -17.36 12.67
CA PRO A 23 -8.83 -16.39 13.57
C PRO A 23 -8.26 -16.49 15.00
N GLY A 24 -7.96 -15.34 15.60
CA GLY A 24 -7.41 -15.24 16.96
C GLY A 24 -5.89 -15.37 17.07
N GLN A 25 -5.19 -15.87 16.04
CA GLN A 25 -3.72 -15.93 16.05
C GLN A 25 -3.08 -14.58 15.67
N SER A 26 -1.88 -14.34 16.20
CA SER A 26 -1.07 -13.15 15.94
C SER A 26 0.43 -13.44 16.17
N GLY A 27 1.30 -12.53 15.75
CA GLY A 27 2.75 -12.65 15.96
C GLY A 27 3.36 -13.91 15.35
N GLN A 28 4.33 -14.50 16.05
CA GLN A 28 5.09 -15.65 15.55
C GLN A 28 4.23 -16.89 15.29
N GLU A 29 3.25 -17.19 16.16
CA GLU A 29 2.34 -18.32 15.95
C GLU A 29 1.62 -18.23 14.61
N LEU A 30 1.13 -17.02 14.27
CA LEU A 30 0.48 -16.76 13.01
C LEU A 30 1.47 -16.89 11.83
N LEU A 31 2.68 -16.34 11.96
CA LEU A 31 3.72 -16.43 10.92
C LEU A 31 4.07 -17.89 10.61
N ASP A 32 4.30 -18.71 11.63
CA ASP A 32 4.63 -20.12 11.47
C ASP A 32 3.51 -20.88 10.73
N ASN A 33 2.25 -20.65 11.12
CA ASN A 33 1.09 -21.29 10.48
C ASN A 33 0.86 -20.80 9.05
N LEU A 34 1.14 -19.52 8.76
CA LEU A 34 1.12 -18.98 7.40
C LEU A 34 2.16 -19.69 6.53
N VAL A 35 3.39 -19.85 7.00
CA VAL A 35 4.45 -20.54 6.25
C VAL A 35 4.07 -21.99 5.97
N ILE A 36 3.63 -22.74 6.99
CA ILE A 36 3.21 -24.14 6.85
C ILE A 36 2.09 -24.29 5.81
N THR A 37 1.16 -23.32 5.78
CA THR A 37 -0.06 -23.45 4.98
C THR A 37 0.06 -22.86 3.59
N TYR A 38 0.86 -21.79 3.41
CA TYR A 38 0.88 -20.98 2.18
C TYR A 38 2.23 -20.92 1.48
N LYS A 39 3.35 -21.41 2.04
CA LYS A 39 4.62 -21.51 1.30
C LYS A 39 4.52 -22.66 0.30
N PRO A 40 4.69 -22.41 -1.02
CA PRO A 40 4.71 -23.49 -2.01
C PRO A 40 6.02 -24.30 -1.88
N ALA A 41 5.91 -25.63 -1.96
CA ALA A 41 7.07 -26.52 -1.99
C ALA A 41 7.66 -26.59 -3.41
N THR A 42 6.80 -26.48 -4.43
CA THR A 42 7.16 -26.46 -5.83
C THR A 42 6.65 -25.18 -6.49
N VAL A 43 7.52 -24.52 -7.24
CA VAL A 43 7.17 -23.40 -8.13
C VAL A 43 7.64 -23.72 -9.54
N LEU A 44 7.13 -22.98 -10.52
CA LEU A 44 7.60 -23.09 -11.90
C LEU A 44 9.09 -22.75 -12.03
N SER A 45 9.73 -23.20 -13.10
CA SER A 45 11.07 -22.72 -13.43
C SER A 45 11.04 -21.21 -13.67
N TYR A 46 12.17 -20.54 -13.50
CA TYR A 46 12.23 -19.08 -13.65
C TYR A 46 11.76 -18.59 -15.04
N ASN A 47 12.03 -19.36 -16.09
CA ASN A 47 11.56 -19.02 -17.44
C ASN A 47 10.07 -19.28 -17.60
N ASP A 48 9.56 -20.42 -17.11
CA ASP A 48 8.14 -20.77 -17.24
C ASP A 48 7.24 -19.83 -16.41
N ALA A 49 7.71 -19.43 -15.22
CA ALA A 49 7.04 -18.43 -14.39
C ALA A 49 6.88 -17.09 -15.13
N ARG A 50 7.93 -16.65 -15.83
CA ARG A 50 7.90 -15.42 -16.63
C ARG A 50 7.04 -15.57 -17.88
N ASP A 51 7.13 -16.70 -18.57
CA ASP A 51 6.27 -16.97 -19.74
C ASP A 51 4.79 -16.95 -19.35
N LEU A 52 4.44 -17.53 -18.20
CA LEU A 52 3.08 -17.47 -17.67
C LEU A 52 2.67 -16.04 -17.28
N MET A 53 3.57 -15.29 -16.64
CA MET A 53 3.34 -13.90 -16.24
C MET A 53 3.02 -13.01 -17.46
N PHE A 54 3.89 -13.02 -18.47
CA PHE A 54 3.73 -12.20 -19.68
C PHE A 54 2.70 -12.76 -20.67
N GLY A 55 2.49 -14.08 -20.69
CA GLY A 55 1.60 -14.73 -21.64
C GLY A 55 0.14 -14.75 -21.21
N THR A 56 -0.12 -14.84 -19.89
CA THR A 56 -1.45 -15.11 -19.36
C THR A 56 -1.82 -14.21 -18.20
N LEU A 57 -1.02 -14.16 -17.12
CA LEU A 57 -1.46 -13.56 -15.86
C LEU A 57 -1.57 -12.03 -15.92
N ASN A 58 -0.70 -11.38 -16.68
CA ASN A 58 -0.70 -9.93 -16.89
C ASN A 58 -1.04 -9.56 -18.34
N ASN A 59 -1.48 -10.53 -19.14
CA ASN A 59 -1.84 -10.32 -20.52
C ASN A 59 -3.35 -10.15 -20.64
N VAL A 60 -3.79 -8.94 -20.97
CA VAL A 60 -5.20 -8.60 -21.18
C VAL A 60 -5.36 -8.17 -22.63
N ASN A 61 -6.11 -8.96 -23.41
CA ASN A 61 -6.32 -8.73 -24.85
C ASN A 61 -4.99 -8.53 -25.61
N ASP A 62 -4.09 -9.51 -25.46
CA ASP A 62 -2.78 -9.54 -26.12
C ASP A 62 -1.85 -8.38 -25.75
N SER A 63 -2.13 -7.69 -24.64
CA SER A 63 -1.36 -6.56 -24.14
C SER A 63 -0.94 -6.74 -22.69
N VAL A 64 0.34 -6.49 -22.41
CA VAL A 64 0.89 -6.50 -21.04
C VAL A 64 1.25 -5.08 -20.63
N ALA A 65 0.66 -4.62 -19.52
CA ALA A 65 0.99 -3.33 -18.92
C ALA A 65 2.19 -3.45 -17.98
N CYS A 66 3.07 -2.44 -18.02
CA CYS A 66 4.10 -2.25 -17.01
C CYS A 66 3.47 -1.84 -15.69
N PHE A 67 3.79 -2.57 -14.63
CA PHE A 67 3.32 -2.34 -13.27
C PHE A 67 3.64 -0.92 -12.77
N TYR A 68 4.87 -0.43 -12.94
CA TYR A 68 5.26 0.92 -12.48
C TYR A 68 4.83 2.09 -13.35
N THR A 69 4.36 1.88 -14.59
CA THR A 69 4.17 3.02 -15.52
C THR A 69 2.92 2.92 -16.38
N ASP A 70 2.19 1.82 -16.35
CA ASP A 70 1.10 1.49 -17.29
C ASP A 70 1.51 1.48 -18.79
N TYR A 71 2.82 1.54 -19.11
CA TYR A 71 3.29 1.35 -20.47
C TYR A 71 2.95 -0.05 -20.97
N LYS A 72 2.21 -0.15 -22.07
CA LYS A 72 1.74 -1.42 -22.61
C LYS A 72 2.57 -1.89 -23.79
N VAL A 73 2.83 -3.19 -23.83
CA VAL A 73 3.43 -3.87 -24.98
C VAL A 73 2.48 -4.94 -25.50
N TYR A 74 2.46 -5.11 -26.82
CA TYR A 74 1.71 -6.17 -27.48
C TYR A 74 2.50 -7.48 -27.43
N ILE A 75 1.81 -8.58 -27.12
CA ILE A 75 2.33 -9.94 -27.13
C ILE A 75 1.55 -10.73 -28.18
N ASP A 76 2.18 -11.10 -29.29
CA ASP A 76 1.51 -11.81 -30.38
C ASP A 76 1.24 -13.27 -29.96
N PRO A 77 -0.05 -13.69 -29.86
CA PRO A 77 -0.40 -15.06 -29.49
C PRO A 77 -0.03 -16.09 -30.55
N ASN A 78 0.27 -15.67 -31.79
CA ASN A 78 0.65 -16.55 -32.89
C ASN A 78 2.18 -16.63 -33.12
N SER A 79 2.96 -15.90 -32.31
CA SER A 79 4.41 -15.88 -32.45
C SER A 79 5.04 -17.20 -31.99
N THR A 80 6.16 -17.57 -32.63
CA THR A 80 7.00 -18.69 -32.18
C THR A 80 7.94 -18.30 -31.04
N LEU A 81 8.07 -17.00 -30.74
CA LEU A 81 8.83 -16.50 -29.61
C LEU A 81 8.03 -16.63 -28.32
N ALA A 82 8.67 -17.10 -27.27
CA ALA A 82 8.06 -17.17 -25.96
C ALA A 82 7.64 -15.76 -25.45
N PRO A 83 6.54 -15.63 -24.69
CA PRO A 83 6.01 -14.34 -24.24
C PRO A 83 7.05 -13.46 -23.52
N ARG A 84 7.91 -14.03 -22.67
CA ARG A 84 8.96 -13.27 -21.99
C ARG A 84 9.96 -12.65 -22.97
N THR A 85 10.28 -13.34 -24.07
CA THR A 85 11.22 -12.88 -25.10
C THR A 85 10.57 -11.76 -25.92
N GLN A 86 9.29 -11.90 -26.24
CA GLN A 86 8.52 -10.83 -26.90
C GLN A 86 8.48 -9.57 -26.03
N ALA A 87 8.11 -9.72 -24.76
CA ALA A 87 8.06 -8.62 -23.79
C ALA A 87 9.41 -7.93 -23.62
N TYR A 88 10.50 -8.71 -23.54
CA TYR A 88 11.87 -8.19 -23.46
C TYR A 88 12.25 -7.37 -24.69
N ASN A 89 12.00 -7.90 -25.89
CA ASN A 89 12.27 -7.19 -27.14
C ASN A 89 11.43 -5.90 -27.26
N ALA A 90 10.27 -5.84 -26.61
CA ALA A 90 9.40 -4.67 -26.55
C ALA A 90 9.72 -3.71 -25.38
N GLY A 91 10.76 -3.98 -24.58
CA GLY A 91 11.25 -3.10 -23.52
C GLY A 91 10.63 -3.30 -22.14
N LEU A 92 10.00 -4.45 -21.90
CA LEU A 92 9.66 -4.91 -20.55
C LEU A 92 10.71 -5.89 -20.01
N ASP A 93 10.77 -6.00 -18.70
CA ASP A 93 11.55 -6.97 -17.95
C ASP A 93 10.70 -7.48 -16.78
N THR A 94 11.23 -8.43 -16.03
CA THR A 94 10.60 -8.92 -14.80
C THR A 94 11.19 -8.20 -13.61
N GLU A 95 10.33 -7.48 -12.91
CA GLU A 95 10.59 -6.92 -11.61
C GLU A 95 10.50 -8.01 -10.55
N HIS A 96 11.52 -8.06 -9.69
CA HIS A 96 11.50 -8.80 -8.43
C HIS A 96 11.22 -7.81 -7.33
N SER A 97 9.95 -7.66 -6.92
CA SER A 97 9.59 -6.69 -5.89
C SER A 97 10.38 -6.92 -4.60
N TRP A 98 10.75 -8.17 -4.29
CA TRP A 98 11.90 -8.46 -3.42
C TRP A 98 13.19 -8.72 -4.24
N PRO A 99 14.22 -7.85 -4.17
CA PRO A 99 15.40 -7.96 -5.03
C PRO A 99 16.14 -9.30 -4.92
N GLN A 100 16.57 -9.86 -6.06
CA GLN A 100 17.38 -11.09 -6.10
C GLN A 100 18.69 -10.97 -5.33
N SER A 101 19.31 -9.79 -5.33
CA SER A 101 20.52 -9.50 -4.55
C SER A 101 20.33 -9.55 -3.03
N LEU A 102 19.08 -9.58 -2.56
CA LEU A 102 18.69 -9.57 -1.15
C LEU A 102 18.00 -10.88 -0.73
N GLY A 103 18.33 -11.99 -1.43
CA GLY A 103 17.97 -13.33 -0.98
C GLY A 103 16.93 -14.08 -1.82
N ALA A 104 16.31 -13.45 -2.84
CA ALA A 104 15.35 -14.14 -3.71
C ALA A 104 16.04 -15.15 -4.65
N THR A 105 16.38 -16.32 -4.10
CA THR A 105 17.07 -17.42 -4.77
C THR A 105 16.22 -18.71 -4.73
N GLY A 106 16.58 -19.73 -5.50
CA GLY A 106 15.82 -20.98 -5.55
C GLY A 106 14.33 -20.77 -5.90
N ASN A 107 13.43 -21.35 -5.11
CA ASN A 107 11.99 -21.16 -5.28
C ASN A 107 11.58 -19.68 -5.11
N ALA A 108 12.19 -18.97 -4.16
CA ALA A 108 11.88 -17.57 -3.90
C ALA A 108 12.12 -16.69 -5.13
N ARG A 109 13.10 -17.05 -5.99
CA ARG A 109 13.35 -16.34 -7.25
C ARG A 109 12.21 -16.47 -8.27
N SER A 110 11.53 -17.60 -8.28
CA SER A 110 10.54 -17.95 -9.31
C SER A 110 9.10 -17.84 -8.81
N ASP A 111 8.87 -17.61 -7.52
CA ASP A 111 7.53 -17.43 -6.96
C ASP A 111 6.86 -16.18 -7.56
N ILE A 112 5.79 -16.38 -8.33
CA ILE A 112 5.15 -15.33 -9.13
C ILE A 112 4.44 -14.28 -8.27
N HIS A 113 4.12 -14.57 -7.00
CA HIS A 113 3.40 -13.64 -6.11
C HIS A 113 4.15 -12.33 -5.85
N HIS A 114 5.44 -12.25 -6.18
CA HIS A 114 6.24 -11.03 -6.05
C HIS A 114 6.90 -10.58 -7.37
N LEU A 115 6.53 -11.20 -8.50
CA LEU A 115 7.04 -10.87 -9.83
C LEU A 115 6.03 -10.03 -10.61
N PHE A 116 6.54 -8.97 -11.26
CA PHE A 116 5.71 -8.05 -12.03
C PHE A 116 6.35 -7.69 -13.38
N PRO A 117 5.56 -7.45 -14.45
CA PRO A 117 6.07 -6.86 -15.69
C PRO A 117 6.46 -5.40 -15.45
N THR A 118 7.71 -5.02 -15.71
CA THR A 118 8.18 -3.64 -15.52
C THR A 118 9.06 -3.20 -16.68
N ARG A 119 9.01 -1.92 -17.08
CA ARG A 119 9.91 -1.41 -18.13
C ARG A 119 11.37 -1.57 -17.74
N THR A 120 12.20 -2.04 -18.67
CA THR A 120 13.60 -2.43 -18.37
C THR A 120 14.41 -1.34 -17.67
N TYR A 121 14.33 -0.09 -18.12
CA TYR A 121 15.10 0.99 -17.50
C TYR A 121 14.51 1.48 -16.16
N VAL A 122 13.21 1.29 -15.93
CA VAL A 122 12.57 1.62 -14.63
C VAL A 122 12.92 0.53 -13.62
N ASN A 123 12.87 -0.74 -14.02
CA ASN A 123 13.37 -1.89 -13.24
C ASN A 123 14.83 -1.65 -12.84
N SER A 124 15.68 -1.24 -13.80
CA SER A 124 17.09 -0.92 -13.55
C SER A 124 17.27 0.25 -12.59
N ALA A 125 16.44 1.28 -12.69
CA ALA A 125 16.50 2.46 -11.81
C ALA A 125 16.01 2.14 -10.39
N ARG A 126 14.98 1.29 -10.25
CA ARG A 126 14.50 0.79 -8.96
C ARG A 126 15.56 -0.07 -8.27
N GLY A 127 16.26 -0.93 -9.02
CA GLY A 127 17.38 -1.72 -8.52
C GLY A 127 17.02 -2.53 -7.27
N ASN A 128 17.70 -2.26 -6.16
CA ASN A 128 17.40 -2.84 -4.84
C ASN A 128 16.97 -1.79 -3.80
N LEU A 129 16.52 -0.62 -4.26
CA LEU A 129 16.07 0.45 -3.37
C LEU A 129 14.86 -0.01 -2.55
N PRO A 130 14.80 0.34 -1.25
CA PRO A 130 13.59 0.14 -0.47
C PRO A 130 12.44 0.95 -1.08
N TYR A 131 11.23 0.47 -0.88
CA TYR A 131 10.03 1.24 -1.21
C TYR A 131 9.73 2.26 -0.12
N GLY A 132 9.17 3.40 -0.51
CA GLY A 132 8.60 4.34 0.43
C GLY A 132 8.03 5.58 -0.23
N GLU A 133 7.32 6.37 0.56
CA GLU A 133 6.82 7.69 0.17
C GLU A 133 7.99 8.66 -0.04
N ILE A 134 7.90 9.41 -1.13
CA ILE A 134 8.80 10.45 -1.57
C ILE A 134 7.99 11.75 -1.61
N ASP A 135 8.57 12.81 -1.05
CA ASP A 135 7.97 14.15 -1.21
C ASP A 135 8.31 14.64 -2.62
N ASP A 136 7.35 15.17 -3.38
CA ASP A 136 7.53 15.58 -4.78
C ASP A 136 8.80 16.41 -5.03
N VAL A 137 9.20 17.21 -4.04
CA VAL A 137 10.37 18.09 -4.10
C VAL A 137 11.72 17.36 -3.97
N LEU A 138 11.70 16.13 -3.44
CA LEU A 138 12.84 15.22 -3.34
C LEU A 138 12.92 14.28 -4.53
N THR A 139 11.86 14.19 -5.35
CA THR A 139 11.80 13.27 -6.49
C THR A 139 12.74 13.70 -7.61
N ASP A 140 13.76 12.89 -7.87
CA ASP A 140 14.72 13.09 -8.97
C ASP A 140 14.10 12.73 -10.33
N ARG A 141 13.29 11.67 -10.38
CA ARG A 141 12.67 11.18 -11.61
C ARG A 141 11.27 10.64 -11.40
N TRP A 142 10.40 10.98 -12.34
CA TRP A 142 9.02 10.55 -12.44
C TRP A 142 8.84 9.69 -13.68
N TYR A 143 8.08 8.59 -13.56
CA TYR A 143 7.87 7.61 -14.61
C TYR A 143 6.37 7.35 -14.84
N TYR A 144 5.88 7.63 -16.05
CA TYR A 144 4.51 7.32 -16.46
C TYR A 144 4.43 7.05 -17.97
N LEU A 145 3.77 5.96 -18.37
CA LEU A 145 3.75 5.45 -19.73
C LEU A 145 5.17 5.40 -20.33
N SER A 146 5.35 6.05 -21.48
CA SER A 146 6.64 6.22 -22.13
C SER A 146 7.51 7.32 -21.52
N LEU A 147 6.94 8.20 -20.70
CA LEU A 147 7.54 9.44 -20.21
C LEU A 147 8.49 9.21 -19.03
N VAL A 148 9.58 9.99 -19.03
CA VAL A 148 10.47 10.19 -17.90
C VAL A 148 10.69 11.69 -17.75
N THR A 149 10.44 12.26 -16.58
CA THR A 149 10.67 13.68 -16.30
C THR A 149 11.41 13.87 -14.98
N THR A 150 12.20 14.93 -14.88
CA THR A 150 12.91 15.36 -13.66
C THR A 150 12.25 16.59 -13.03
N THR A 151 11.02 16.89 -13.45
CA THR A 151 10.22 18.02 -12.94
C THR A 151 8.87 17.49 -12.50
N ILE A 152 8.36 18.05 -11.40
CA ILE A 152 7.08 17.66 -10.80
C ILE A 152 5.97 17.73 -11.89
N PRO A 153 5.26 16.62 -12.16
CA PRO A 153 4.18 16.59 -13.13
C PRO A 153 3.07 17.60 -12.80
N GLY A 154 2.56 18.29 -13.82
CA GLY A 154 1.49 19.29 -13.63
C GLY A 154 0.08 18.71 -13.44
N ALA A 155 -0.11 17.41 -13.65
CA ALA A 155 -1.38 16.70 -13.51
C ALA A 155 -1.15 15.19 -13.40
N ASN A 156 -2.13 14.48 -12.85
CA ASN A 156 -2.14 13.02 -12.69
C ASN A 156 -0.89 12.50 -11.97
N ILE A 157 -0.45 13.21 -10.93
CA ILE A 157 0.79 12.89 -10.20
C ILE A 157 0.75 11.47 -9.62
N ASP A 158 -0.41 11.06 -9.11
CA ASP A 158 -0.72 9.72 -8.60
C ASP A 158 -0.48 8.58 -9.61
N GLU A 159 -0.40 8.89 -10.91
CA GLU A 159 -0.14 7.91 -11.98
C GLU A 159 1.35 7.65 -12.22
N TYR A 160 2.24 8.40 -11.56
CA TYR A 160 3.68 8.27 -11.73
C TYR A 160 4.27 7.37 -10.66
N SER A 161 5.25 6.57 -11.05
CA SER A 161 6.26 6.06 -10.13
C SER A 161 7.36 7.10 -9.94
N GLU A 162 7.96 7.12 -8.76
CA GLU A 162 8.95 8.13 -8.37
C GLU A 162 10.25 7.50 -7.89
N LEU A 163 11.34 8.19 -8.15
CA LEU A 163 12.68 7.82 -7.72
C LEU A 163 13.32 9.00 -6.99
N ASP A 164 13.71 8.74 -5.75
CA ASP A 164 14.64 9.54 -4.94
C ASP A 164 15.97 8.79 -5.03
N LEU A 165 16.89 9.33 -5.84
CA LEU A 165 18.04 8.63 -6.39
C LEU A 165 18.93 8.08 -5.26
N ASP A 166 19.24 6.79 -5.37
CA ASP A 166 20.05 6.05 -4.37
C ASP A 166 19.43 5.97 -2.96
N VAL A 167 18.18 6.43 -2.77
CA VAL A 167 17.49 6.43 -1.47
C VAL A 167 16.32 5.44 -1.46
N ARG A 168 15.30 5.64 -2.31
CA ARG A 168 14.07 4.84 -2.31
C ARG A 168 13.31 4.95 -3.63
N PHE A 169 12.35 4.04 -3.82
CA PHE A 169 11.45 4.04 -4.97
C PHE A 169 9.99 4.08 -4.52
N GLU A 170 9.18 4.88 -5.17
CA GLU A 170 7.74 4.95 -4.95
C GLU A 170 6.99 4.41 -6.16
N VAL A 171 6.01 3.55 -5.88
CA VAL A 171 5.13 3.04 -6.93
C VAL A 171 3.92 3.95 -7.08
N ARG A 172 3.27 3.88 -8.25
CA ARG A 172 1.98 4.51 -8.51
C ARG A 172 1.00 4.25 -7.35
N GLU A 173 0.15 5.24 -7.06
CA GLU A 173 -0.75 5.19 -5.90
C GLU A 173 -1.65 3.95 -5.90
N ASP A 174 -2.13 3.57 -7.08
CA ASP A 174 -3.00 2.42 -7.33
C ASP A 174 -2.25 1.05 -7.33
N HIS A 175 -0.96 1.03 -6.99
CA HIS A 175 -0.14 -0.20 -6.92
C HIS A 175 0.57 -0.38 -5.57
N LYS A 176 0.46 0.61 -4.67
CA LYS A 176 1.13 0.65 -3.37
C LYS A 176 0.78 -0.57 -2.52
N GLY A 177 -0.49 -0.94 -2.49
CA GLY A 177 -1.02 -2.06 -1.73
C GLY A 177 -0.55 -3.41 -2.28
N ASN A 178 -0.49 -3.55 -3.61
CA ASN A 178 0.00 -4.76 -4.27
C ASN A 178 1.47 -5.02 -3.89
N ILE A 179 2.32 -3.98 -3.91
CA ILE A 179 3.71 -4.08 -3.44
C ILE A 179 3.75 -4.43 -1.96
N ALA A 180 2.97 -3.76 -1.13
CA ALA A 180 2.93 -4.08 0.29
C ALA A 180 2.64 -5.56 0.55
N ARG A 181 1.57 -6.09 -0.05
CA ARG A 181 1.16 -7.50 0.12
C ARG A 181 2.16 -8.48 -0.49
N ALA A 182 2.84 -8.13 -1.59
CA ALA A 182 3.91 -8.93 -2.18
C ALA A 182 5.16 -9.01 -1.27
N LEU A 183 5.57 -7.88 -0.65
CA LEU A 183 6.74 -7.82 0.23
C LEU A 183 6.46 -8.50 1.58
N PHE A 184 5.27 -8.33 2.17
CA PHE A 184 4.87 -9.07 3.37
C PHE A 184 4.77 -10.58 3.08
N TYR A 185 4.25 -10.96 1.92
CA TYR A 185 4.25 -12.36 1.48
C TYR A 185 5.66 -12.92 1.39
N PHE A 186 6.54 -12.25 0.62
CA PHE A 186 7.90 -12.73 0.41
C PHE A 186 8.65 -12.89 1.74
N TYR A 187 8.63 -11.85 2.58
CA TYR A 187 9.30 -11.88 3.87
C TYR A 187 8.77 -13.01 4.76
N THR A 188 7.46 -13.25 4.75
CA THR A 188 6.85 -14.36 5.52
C THR A 188 7.31 -15.72 5.00
N MET A 189 7.14 -15.97 3.69
CA MET A 189 7.38 -17.30 3.13
C MET A 189 8.88 -17.63 3.06
N TYR A 190 9.74 -16.64 2.93
CA TYR A 190 11.17 -16.82 2.67
C TYR A 190 12.04 -16.10 3.70
N GLU A 191 11.58 -15.97 4.95
CA GLU A 191 12.33 -15.32 6.04
C GLU A 191 13.75 -15.90 6.20
N ASP A 192 13.92 -17.21 5.96
CA ASP A 192 15.20 -17.92 6.00
C ASP A 192 16.24 -17.42 4.97
N GLN A 193 15.78 -16.68 3.95
CA GLN A 193 16.60 -16.17 2.85
C GLN A 193 16.56 -14.64 2.75
N ALA A 194 15.50 -14.01 3.26
CA ALA A 194 15.24 -12.59 3.14
C ALA A 194 16.23 -11.74 3.97
N ASP A 195 16.70 -10.63 3.41
CA ASP A 195 17.37 -9.58 4.18
C ASP A 195 16.38 -8.87 5.14
N PRO A 196 16.55 -9.00 6.47
CA PRO A 196 15.64 -8.40 7.44
C PRO A 196 15.78 -6.88 7.56
N THR A 197 16.93 -6.31 7.19
CA THR A 197 17.16 -4.86 7.19
C THR A 197 16.32 -4.23 6.10
N PHE A 198 16.33 -4.81 4.89
CA PHE A 198 15.53 -4.36 3.76
C PHE A 198 14.04 -4.30 4.09
N PHE A 199 13.51 -5.30 4.80
CA PHE A 199 12.12 -5.28 5.25
C PHE A 199 11.87 -4.29 6.38
N THR A 200 12.73 -4.25 7.39
CA THR A 200 12.52 -3.46 8.61
C THR A 200 12.40 -1.96 8.32
N VAL A 201 13.19 -1.43 7.39
CA VAL A 201 13.16 0.01 7.06
C VAL A 201 11.87 0.45 6.39
N GLN A 202 11.17 -0.45 5.68
CA GLN A 202 9.99 -0.13 4.87
C GLN A 202 8.67 -0.71 5.40
N LYS A 203 8.69 -1.68 6.33
CA LYS A 203 7.46 -2.38 6.77
C LYS A 203 6.35 -1.43 7.26
N ASN A 204 6.71 -0.30 7.87
CA ASN A 204 5.73 0.68 8.35
C ASN A 204 5.03 1.41 7.20
N VAL A 205 5.76 1.80 6.16
CA VAL A 205 5.18 2.45 4.97
C VAL A 205 4.39 1.44 4.15
N LEU A 206 4.91 0.22 3.95
CA LEU A 206 4.18 -0.87 3.29
C LEU A 206 2.85 -1.17 3.99
N ARG A 207 2.83 -1.16 5.33
CA ARG A 207 1.57 -1.31 6.07
C ARG A 207 0.58 -0.19 5.73
N GLN A 208 1.03 1.07 5.68
CA GLN A 208 0.15 2.19 5.32
C GLN A 208 -0.37 2.03 3.89
N TRP A 209 0.50 1.69 2.95
CA TRP A 209 0.17 1.39 1.56
C TRP A 209 -0.92 0.33 1.42
N SER A 210 -0.85 -0.75 2.20
CA SER A 210 -1.88 -1.80 2.18
C SER A 210 -3.29 -1.33 2.56
N PHE A 211 -3.42 -0.19 3.27
CA PHE A 211 -4.70 0.41 3.61
C PHE A 211 -5.14 1.50 2.62
N LEU A 212 -4.18 2.25 2.06
CA LEU A 212 -4.46 3.31 1.09
C LEU A 212 -4.87 2.74 -0.26
N ASP A 213 -4.31 1.58 -0.61
CA ASP A 213 -4.62 0.81 -1.79
C ASP A 213 -5.11 -0.60 -1.39
N PRO A 214 -6.43 -0.75 -1.14
CA PRO A 214 -7.03 -2.03 -0.76
C PRO A 214 -6.95 -3.07 -1.86
N VAL A 215 -7.06 -4.35 -1.47
CA VAL A 215 -7.17 -5.46 -2.43
C VAL A 215 -8.35 -5.24 -3.37
N ASP A 216 -8.12 -5.45 -4.67
CA ASP A 216 -9.13 -5.38 -5.70
C ASP A 216 -9.40 -6.73 -6.39
N GLY A 217 -10.29 -6.72 -7.39
CA GLY A 217 -10.65 -7.92 -8.13
C GLY A 217 -9.54 -8.47 -9.02
N GLU A 218 -8.63 -7.62 -9.52
CA GLU A 218 -7.53 -8.05 -10.37
C GLU A 218 -6.48 -8.79 -9.55
N GLU A 219 -6.14 -8.27 -8.36
CA GLU A 219 -5.21 -8.91 -7.45
C GLU A 219 -5.75 -10.24 -6.90
N LEU A 220 -7.06 -10.29 -6.54
CA LEU A 220 -7.72 -11.53 -6.16
C LEU A 220 -7.72 -12.57 -7.30
N THR A 221 -7.97 -12.14 -8.53
CA THR A 221 -7.94 -13.03 -9.69
C THR A 221 -6.53 -13.55 -9.91
N ARG A 222 -5.54 -12.66 -9.90
CA ARG A 222 -4.13 -12.99 -10.09
C ARG A 222 -3.63 -13.98 -9.03
N THR A 223 -3.91 -13.75 -7.75
CA THR A 223 -3.42 -14.65 -6.69
C THR A 223 -3.99 -16.07 -6.83
N ASN A 224 -5.23 -16.20 -7.30
CA ASN A 224 -5.87 -17.50 -7.49
C ASN A 224 -5.34 -18.22 -8.73
N GLN A 225 -5.04 -17.47 -9.81
CA GLN A 225 -4.39 -18.04 -11.00
C GLN A 225 -2.96 -18.51 -10.71
N ILE A 226 -2.19 -17.75 -9.91
CA ILE A 226 -0.86 -18.16 -9.46
C ILE A 226 -0.97 -19.42 -8.59
N ALA A 227 -1.93 -19.46 -7.65
CA ALA A 227 -2.15 -20.62 -6.80
C ALA A 227 -2.32 -21.91 -7.62
N ALA A 228 -3.07 -21.86 -8.73
CA ALA A 228 -3.30 -23.03 -9.60
C ALA A 228 -2.02 -23.67 -10.16
N VAL A 229 -0.90 -22.94 -10.20
CA VAL A 229 0.41 -23.42 -10.67
C VAL A 229 1.49 -23.44 -9.58
N GLN A 230 1.16 -23.02 -8.35
CA GLN A 230 2.05 -23.02 -7.19
C GLN A 230 1.36 -23.72 -6.01
N ASP A 231 1.18 -25.04 -6.11
CA ASP A 231 0.66 -25.91 -5.05
C ASP A 231 -0.70 -25.51 -4.43
N ASN A 232 -1.55 -24.84 -5.22
CA ASN A 232 -2.82 -24.27 -4.76
C ASN A 232 -2.63 -23.28 -3.58
N LYS A 233 -1.51 -22.55 -3.58
CA LYS A 233 -1.13 -21.58 -2.55
C LYS A 233 -1.31 -20.14 -3.05
N PRO A 234 -2.42 -19.47 -2.73
CA PRO A 234 -2.57 -18.04 -2.97
C PRO A 234 -1.73 -17.24 -1.97
N ASN A 235 -1.47 -15.96 -2.26
CA ASN A 235 -0.92 -15.02 -1.30
C ASN A 235 -1.97 -14.74 -0.20
N PRO A 236 -1.75 -15.18 1.05
CA PRO A 236 -2.73 -15.02 2.12
C PRO A 236 -2.98 -13.54 2.47
N PHE A 237 -2.02 -12.64 2.24
CA PHE A 237 -2.17 -11.20 2.51
C PHE A 237 -3.13 -10.49 1.53
N VAL A 238 -3.41 -11.13 0.39
CA VAL A 238 -4.47 -10.69 -0.54
C VAL A 238 -5.84 -11.23 -0.08
N LEU A 239 -5.88 -12.43 0.50
CA LEU A 239 -7.12 -13.03 0.98
C LEU A 239 -7.62 -12.44 2.30
N ASP A 240 -6.68 -12.04 3.16
CA ASP A 240 -6.95 -11.48 4.47
C ASP A 240 -6.03 -10.29 4.77
N THR A 241 -6.55 -9.09 4.53
CA THR A 241 -5.88 -7.80 4.77
C THR A 241 -5.53 -7.56 6.25
N THR A 242 -6.10 -8.32 7.19
CA THR A 242 -5.80 -8.17 8.62
C THR A 242 -4.46 -8.81 9.01
N LEU A 243 -3.94 -9.72 8.18
CA LEU A 243 -2.74 -10.50 8.48
C LEU A 243 -1.51 -9.61 8.68
N ILE A 244 -1.36 -8.53 7.91
CA ILE A 244 -0.24 -7.59 8.08
C ILE A 244 -0.23 -7.09 9.53
N GLY A 245 -1.36 -6.59 10.02
CA GLY A 245 -1.51 -6.08 11.38
C GLY A 245 -1.30 -7.15 12.45
N ARG A 246 -1.92 -8.33 12.27
CA ARG A 246 -1.86 -9.44 13.22
C ARG A 246 -0.47 -10.06 13.33
N ALA A 247 0.18 -10.29 12.20
CA ALA A 247 1.47 -10.99 12.17
C ALA A 247 2.64 -10.07 12.55
N PHE A 248 2.63 -8.81 12.12
CA PHE A 248 3.82 -7.95 12.22
C PHE A 248 3.71 -6.78 13.19
N PHE A 249 2.50 -6.43 13.65
CA PHE A 249 2.27 -5.19 14.41
C PHE A 249 1.43 -5.37 15.68
N GLY A 250 1.21 -6.61 16.13
CA GLY A 250 0.51 -6.89 17.39
C GLY A 250 -0.96 -6.46 17.41
N VAL A 251 -1.59 -6.23 16.26
CA VAL A 251 -3.01 -5.87 16.18
C VAL A 251 -3.84 -7.14 16.11
N SER A 252 -4.51 -7.52 17.20
CA SER A 252 -5.48 -8.63 17.17
C SER A 252 -6.82 -8.17 16.61
N THR A 253 -7.39 -8.89 15.64
CA THR A 253 -8.77 -8.67 15.21
C THR A 253 -9.72 -9.37 16.18
N ALA A 254 -10.26 -8.61 17.13
CA ALA A 254 -11.46 -9.01 17.85
C ALA A 254 -12.64 -8.97 16.88
N LEU A 255 -12.90 -10.08 16.19
CA LEU A 255 -14.14 -10.27 15.45
C LEU A 255 -15.17 -10.87 16.41
N ASN A 256 -16.26 -10.12 16.56
CA ASN A 256 -17.42 -10.32 17.44
C ASN A 256 -17.33 -9.62 18.80
N GLY A 257 -18.22 -8.65 18.98
CA GLY A 257 -18.46 -8.00 20.26
C GLY A 257 -18.93 -9.00 21.32
N GLN A 258 -18.01 -9.38 22.19
CA GLN A 258 -18.25 -9.61 23.61
C GLN A 258 -16.99 -9.13 24.34
N SER A 259 -17.20 -8.19 25.25
CA SER A 259 -16.21 -7.69 26.21
C SER A 259 -15.52 -8.83 26.95
N GLY A 260 -14.19 -8.81 26.95
CA GLY A 260 -13.39 -9.73 27.75
C GLY A 260 -11.90 -9.63 27.44
N ASP A 261 -11.28 -8.54 27.89
CA ASP A 261 -9.83 -8.46 28.16
C ASP A 261 -8.87 -8.58 26.95
N HIS A 262 -9.12 -7.76 25.92
CA HIS A 262 -8.09 -7.37 24.96
C HIS A 262 -7.57 -5.98 25.32
N PRO A 263 -6.27 -5.66 25.11
CA PRO A 263 -5.79 -4.30 25.35
C PRO A 263 -6.59 -3.35 24.46
N ALA A 264 -7.41 -2.51 25.09
CA ALA A 264 -8.15 -1.46 24.42
C ALA A 264 -7.22 -0.67 23.50
N ALA A 265 -7.70 -0.27 22.33
CA ALA A 265 -6.96 0.65 21.46
C ALA A 265 -6.40 1.79 22.33
N ALA A 266 -5.09 2.07 22.24
CA ALA A 266 -4.47 3.03 23.16
C ALA A 266 -5.15 4.41 23.08
N PHE A 267 -5.81 4.69 21.95
CA PHE A 267 -6.73 5.81 21.79
C PHE A 267 -7.84 5.57 20.75
N THR A 268 -8.87 6.41 20.77
CA THR A 268 -9.92 6.55 19.74
C THR A 268 -9.94 7.98 19.21
N LEU A 269 -9.88 8.17 17.89
CA LEU A 269 -10.05 9.49 17.25
C LEU A 269 -11.47 9.60 16.66
N HIS A 270 -12.25 10.58 17.15
CA HIS A 270 -13.62 10.80 16.73
C HIS A 270 -13.72 11.77 15.54
N PRO A 271 -14.84 11.74 14.79
CA PRO A 271 -15.14 12.79 13.82
C PRO A 271 -15.15 14.18 14.49
N ASN A 272 -14.66 15.17 13.76
CA ASN A 272 -14.73 16.56 14.19
C ASN A 272 -16.15 17.10 14.00
N TYR A 273 -16.58 17.99 14.89
CA TYR A 273 -17.90 18.64 14.80
C TYR A 273 -17.81 20.14 15.09
N PRO A 274 -18.41 21.00 14.23
CA PRO A 274 -19.10 20.66 12.99
C PRO A 274 -18.15 20.22 11.85
N ASN A 275 -18.67 19.52 10.83
CA ASN A 275 -18.01 19.24 9.56
C ASN A 275 -19.08 19.15 8.45
N PRO A 276 -19.13 20.05 7.45
CA PRO A 276 -18.22 21.19 7.22
C PRO A 276 -18.31 22.24 8.34
N PHE A 277 -17.27 23.07 8.49
CA PHE A 277 -17.22 24.08 9.55
C PHE A 277 -16.76 25.46 9.06
N ASN A 278 -17.12 26.51 9.81
CA ASN A 278 -16.71 27.89 9.55
C ASN A 278 -16.63 28.71 10.86
N PRO A 279 -15.47 29.29 11.23
CA PRO A 279 -14.13 28.82 10.93
C PRO A 279 -13.65 27.79 11.96
N GLN A 280 -14.49 27.38 12.92
CA GLN A 280 -14.09 26.56 14.06
C GLN A 280 -14.73 25.16 14.07
N THR A 281 -13.93 24.14 14.41
CA THR A 281 -14.39 22.77 14.67
C THR A 281 -13.74 22.22 15.94
N VAL A 282 -14.40 21.24 16.57
CA VAL A 282 -13.87 20.51 17.74
C VAL A 282 -13.48 19.11 17.29
N ILE A 283 -12.24 18.72 17.58
CA ILE A 283 -11.71 17.37 17.38
C ILE A 283 -11.69 16.66 18.73
N THR A 284 -12.43 15.56 18.85
CA THR A 284 -12.51 14.77 20.08
C THR A 284 -11.67 13.49 19.93
N PHE A 285 -10.93 13.14 20.98
CA PHE A 285 -10.25 11.86 21.06
C PHE A 285 -10.28 11.31 22.48
N GLU A 286 -10.09 10.00 22.63
CA GLU A 286 -10.08 9.31 23.91
C GLU A 286 -8.79 8.54 24.07
N LEU A 287 -8.16 8.59 25.23
CA LEU A 287 -6.98 7.80 25.56
C LEU A 287 -7.31 6.73 26.59
N ALA A 288 -6.92 5.48 26.32
CA ALA A 288 -7.09 4.37 27.26
C ALA A 288 -6.05 4.41 28.40
N LYS A 289 -4.86 4.97 28.13
CA LYS A 289 -3.75 5.13 29.09
C LYS A 289 -3.07 6.48 28.89
N ALA A 290 -2.34 6.94 29.91
CA ALA A 290 -1.53 8.14 29.79
C ALA A 290 -0.42 7.89 28.76
N GLY A 291 -0.15 8.84 27.89
CA GLY A 291 0.87 8.68 26.86
C GLY A 291 1.22 9.99 26.16
N MET A 292 2.34 10.00 25.46
CA MET A 292 2.72 11.12 24.61
C MET A 292 1.86 11.12 23.35
N VAL A 293 1.29 12.29 23.03
CA VAL A 293 0.36 12.47 21.93
C VAL A 293 0.75 13.67 21.07
N ASP A 294 0.68 13.52 19.75
CA ASP A 294 0.71 14.61 18.77
C ASP A 294 -0.63 14.62 17.99
N LEU A 295 -1.42 15.68 18.17
CA LEU A 295 -2.58 15.96 17.34
C LEU A 295 -2.25 17.15 16.44
N SER A 296 -2.14 16.90 15.13
CA SER A 296 -1.76 17.90 14.14
C SER A 296 -2.73 17.95 12.95
N ILE A 297 -2.83 19.14 12.35
CA ILE A 297 -3.59 19.45 11.14
C ILE A 297 -2.64 19.49 9.95
N PHE A 298 -3.08 18.95 8.82
CA PHE A 298 -2.34 18.86 7.57
C PHE A 298 -3.25 19.30 6.40
N ASP A 299 -2.65 19.86 5.35
CA ASP A 299 -3.34 20.03 4.07
C ASP A 299 -3.35 18.72 3.25
N THR A 300 -3.95 18.76 2.06
CA THR A 300 -4.03 17.59 1.17
C THR A 300 -2.68 17.17 0.60
N ALA A 301 -1.67 18.04 0.63
CA ALA A 301 -0.29 17.74 0.24
C ALA A 301 0.53 17.20 1.43
N GLY A 302 -0.12 16.84 2.55
CA GLY A 302 0.55 16.33 3.74
C GLY A 302 1.37 17.35 4.51
N ARG A 303 1.33 18.65 4.15
CA ARG A 303 2.09 19.69 4.85
C ARG A 303 1.41 20.00 6.18
N LYS A 304 2.18 19.99 7.27
CA LYS A 304 1.69 20.30 8.61
C LYS A 304 1.28 21.77 8.69
N ILE A 305 -0.01 22.03 8.88
CA ILE A 305 -0.60 23.36 9.01
C ILE A 305 -0.47 23.89 10.45
N ARG A 306 -0.80 23.05 11.44
CA ARG A 306 -0.80 23.43 12.85
C ARG A 306 -0.80 22.20 13.77
N THR A 307 -0.03 22.23 14.84
CA THR A 307 -0.17 21.27 15.95
C THR A 307 -1.13 21.84 16.98
N LEU A 308 -2.13 21.03 17.37
CA LEU A 308 -3.13 21.40 18.37
C LEU A 308 -2.75 20.91 19.77
N ILE A 309 -2.16 19.71 19.85
CA ILE A 309 -1.68 19.10 21.09
C ILE A 309 -0.34 18.42 20.79
N ALA A 310 0.65 18.64 21.66
CA ALA A 310 1.91 17.91 21.66
C ALA A 310 2.38 17.74 23.10
N GLY A 311 2.40 16.51 23.60
CA GLY A 311 2.89 16.19 24.94
C GLY A 311 2.16 15.05 25.62
N THR A 312 2.46 14.83 26.89
CA THR A 312 1.82 13.78 27.70
C THR A 312 0.39 14.17 28.07
N VAL A 313 -0.56 13.30 27.76
CA VAL A 313 -1.99 13.50 28.03
C VAL A 313 -2.49 12.36 28.93
N SER A 314 -3.35 12.69 29.91
CA SER A 314 -3.93 11.72 30.83
C SER A 314 -4.97 10.81 30.15
N PRO A 315 -5.31 9.64 30.73
CA PRO A 315 -6.42 8.82 30.23
C PRO A 315 -7.74 9.61 30.24
N GLY A 316 -8.67 9.24 29.36
CA GLY A 316 -10.00 9.85 29.25
C GLY A 316 -10.25 10.59 27.93
N GLN A 317 -11.39 11.27 27.85
CA GLN A 317 -11.80 12.02 26.67
C GLN A 317 -11.21 13.44 26.68
N HIS A 318 -10.72 13.86 25.53
CA HIS A 318 -10.07 15.15 25.30
C HIS A 318 -10.64 15.83 24.06
N GLN A 319 -10.60 17.15 24.05
CA GLN A 319 -11.05 17.97 22.94
C GLN A 319 -9.98 18.98 22.56
N ALA A 320 -9.76 19.14 21.26
CA ALA A 320 -8.93 20.17 20.68
C ALA A 320 -9.74 21.01 19.70
N VAL A 321 -9.53 22.32 19.73
CA VAL A 321 -10.22 23.26 18.85
C VAL A 321 -9.28 23.67 17.72
N TRP A 322 -9.74 23.56 16.48
CA TRP A 322 -9.11 24.24 15.35
C TRP A 322 -9.98 25.39 14.87
N ASP A 323 -9.39 26.58 14.77
CA ASP A 323 -10.01 27.86 14.40
C ASP A 323 -9.80 28.22 12.91
N GLY A 324 -9.35 27.25 12.10
CA GLY A 324 -9.05 27.46 10.69
C GLY A 324 -7.86 28.38 10.44
N LYS A 325 -6.88 28.42 11.35
CA LYS A 325 -5.61 29.16 11.20
C LYS A 325 -4.40 28.23 11.23
N ASP A 326 -3.32 28.65 10.57
CA ASP A 326 -2.01 28.00 10.62
C ASP A 326 -1.22 28.35 11.89
N SER A 327 -0.01 27.80 12.02
CA SER A 327 0.92 28.08 13.13
C SER A 327 1.35 29.53 13.28
N HIS A 328 1.19 30.36 12.25
CA HIS A 328 1.52 31.80 12.25
C HIS A 328 0.28 32.68 12.49
N GLY A 329 -0.87 32.08 12.79
CA GLY A 329 -2.14 32.79 13.00
C GLY A 329 -2.81 33.27 11.72
N ARG A 330 -2.33 32.86 10.54
CA ARG A 330 -2.91 33.22 9.25
C ARG A 330 -4.09 32.31 8.95
N ALA A 331 -5.11 32.87 8.30
CA ALA A 331 -6.29 32.14 7.88
C ALA A 331 -5.94 31.05 6.84
N ALA A 332 -6.31 29.80 7.11
CA ALA A 332 -6.26 28.72 6.15
C ALA A 332 -7.34 28.90 5.04
N ALA A 333 -7.05 28.49 3.81
CA ALA A 333 -8.00 28.58 2.69
C ALA A 333 -9.16 27.59 2.86
N SER A 334 -10.32 27.86 2.24
CA SER A 334 -11.39 26.85 2.15
C SER A 334 -10.88 25.62 1.42
N GLY A 335 -11.20 24.43 1.92
CA GLY A 335 -10.69 23.19 1.36
C GLY A 335 -10.73 22.02 2.32
N ILE A 336 -10.26 20.87 1.83
CA ILE A 336 -10.12 19.65 2.60
C ILE A 336 -8.83 19.73 3.41
N TYR A 337 -8.90 19.30 4.67
CA TYR A 337 -7.76 19.14 5.56
C TYR A 337 -7.83 17.78 6.23
N LEU A 338 -6.69 17.33 6.74
CA LEU A 338 -6.56 16.12 7.54
C LEU A 338 -6.17 16.50 8.96
N TYR A 339 -6.75 15.86 9.96
CA TYR A 339 -6.20 15.85 11.32
C TYR A 339 -5.71 14.45 11.64
N ARG A 340 -4.53 14.36 12.22
CA ARG A 340 -3.87 13.11 12.59
C ARG A 340 -3.51 13.14 14.07
N LEU A 341 -3.92 12.09 14.77
CA LEU A 341 -3.56 11.82 16.15
C LEU A 341 -2.52 10.70 16.17
N GLN A 342 -1.37 10.95 16.77
CA GLN A 342 -0.28 9.99 16.94
C GLN A 342 -0.03 9.78 18.43
N SER A 343 0.22 8.53 18.83
CA SER A 343 0.66 8.13 20.16
C SER A 343 1.87 7.20 20.02
N GLU A 344 2.74 7.14 21.04
CA GLU A 344 3.92 6.23 21.01
C GLU A 344 3.52 4.75 20.95
N ASP A 345 2.42 4.39 21.62
CA ASP A 345 1.99 3.00 21.80
C ASP A 345 0.83 2.58 20.87
N ALA A 346 0.46 3.42 19.90
CA ALA A 346 -0.65 3.14 18.99
C ALA A 346 -0.44 3.71 17.59
N MET A 347 -1.08 3.06 16.61
CA MET A 347 -1.12 3.55 15.24
C MET A 347 -1.69 4.97 15.18
N PRO A 348 -1.10 5.88 14.39
CA PRO A 348 -1.72 7.16 14.12
C PRO A 348 -3.09 6.99 13.46
N ALA A 349 -4.10 7.69 13.93
CA ALA A 349 -5.40 7.77 13.26
C ALA A 349 -5.52 9.12 12.56
N ALA A 350 -6.07 9.14 11.35
CA ALA A 350 -6.34 10.37 10.63
C ALA A 350 -7.77 10.41 10.11
N ARG A 351 -8.32 11.62 9.99
CA ARG A 351 -9.65 11.87 9.45
C ARG A 351 -9.65 13.15 8.62
N LYS A 352 -10.55 13.20 7.62
CA LYS A 352 -10.76 14.36 6.74
C LYS A 352 -11.77 15.33 7.37
N MET A 353 -11.55 16.63 7.13
CA MET A 353 -12.49 17.70 7.47
C MET A 353 -12.57 18.75 6.36
N LEU A 354 -13.71 19.42 6.23
CA LEU A 354 -13.96 20.44 5.22
C LEU A 354 -14.13 21.81 5.87
N LEU A 355 -13.19 22.72 5.62
CA LEU A 355 -13.27 24.13 6.00
C LEU A 355 -14.00 24.91 4.89
N VAL A 356 -15.08 25.59 5.26
CA VAL A 356 -15.81 26.53 4.40
C VAL A 356 -15.62 27.91 5.00
N ARG A 357 -15.19 28.88 4.20
CA ARG A 357 -15.10 30.28 4.62
C ARG A 357 -16.03 31.16 3.80
#